data_AF-A0A2V9HJ08-F1
#
_entry.id   AF-A0A2V9HJ08-F1
#
_cell.length_a   1.000
_cell.length_b   1.000
_cell.length_c   1.000
_cell.angle_alpha   90.00
_cell.angle_beta   90.00
_cell.angle_gamma   90.00
#
_symmetry.space_group_name_H-M   'P 1'
#
loop_
_entity.id
_entity.type
_entity.pdbx_description
1 polymer ?
#
loop_
_entity_poly.entity_id
_entity_poly.type
_entity_poly.pdbx_seq_one_letter_code
_entity_poly.pdbx_strand_id
1 'polypeptide(L)' 'AIATQEPSFMAKYAFQLAQAFNNFYHKHHILSEADGQKRAFLLRLTELVEAQMVQALGLLGIAAPEKM' A
#
# COMPACT_ATOMS: atom_id res chain seq x y z
N ALA A 1 -19.66 -1.75 -1.28
CA ALA A 1 -18.71 -2.81 -1.64
C ALA A 1 -19.37 -4.17 -1.89
N ILE A 2 -20.53 -4.50 -1.28
CA ILE A 2 -21.25 -5.78 -1.50
C ILE A 2 -22.24 -5.73 -2.69
N ALA A 3 -22.48 -4.55 -3.28
CA ALA A 3 -23.49 -4.37 -4.34
C ALA A 3 -22.96 -4.52 -5.79
N THR A 4 -21.65 -4.59 -6.01
CA THR A 4 -21.02 -4.78 -7.32
C THR A 4 -20.08 -5.98 -7.25
N GLN A 5 -20.61 -7.15 -7.56
CA GLN A 5 -20.01 -8.48 -7.42
C GLN A 5 -18.81 -8.76 -8.36
N GLU A 6 -17.99 -7.77 -8.68
CA GLU A 6 -16.84 -7.98 -9.57
C GLU A 6 -15.51 -7.88 -8.81
N PRO A 7 -14.75 -8.98 -8.71
CA PRO A 7 -13.37 -8.97 -8.19
C PRO A 7 -12.44 -7.98 -8.91
N SER A 8 -12.79 -7.60 -10.15
CA SER A 8 -12.08 -6.62 -10.98
C SER A 8 -11.89 -5.27 -10.25
N PHE A 9 -12.86 -4.83 -9.44
CA PHE A 9 -12.75 -3.59 -8.67
C PHE A 9 -11.67 -3.67 -7.60
N MET A 10 -11.56 -4.81 -6.90
CA MET A 10 -10.54 -4.99 -5.87
C MET A 10 -9.15 -5.07 -6.49
N ALA A 11 -9.00 -5.75 -7.63
CA ALA A 11 -7.75 -5.77 -8.38
C ALA A 11 -7.33 -4.37 -8.86
N LYS A 12 -8.28 -3.59 -9.39
CA LYS A 12 -8.04 -2.21 -9.80
C LYS A 12 -7.65 -1.32 -8.62
N TYR A 13 -8.29 -1.49 -7.47
CA TYR A 13 -7.95 -0.79 -6.24
C TYR A 13 -6.52 -1.10 -5.80
N ALA A 14 -6.14 -2.38 -5.72
CA ALA A 14 -4.79 -2.81 -5.35
C ALA A 14 -3.74 -2.23 -6.32
N PHE A 15 -4.03 -2.24 -7.62
CA PHE A 15 -3.15 -1.65 -8.63
C PHE A 15 -2.97 -0.14 -8.45
N GLN A 16 -4.06 0.59 -8.23
CA GLN A 16 -4.01 2.04 -8.01
C GLN A 16 -3.27 2.40 -6.71
N LEU A 17 -3.48 1.62 -5.65
CA LEU A 17 -2.77 1.79 -4.38
C LEU A 17 -1.26 1.58 -4.56
N ALA A 18 -0.86 0.53 -5.27
CA ALA A 18 0.55 0.27 -5.58
C ALA A 18 1.18 1.40 -6.39
N GLN A 19 0.47 1.92 -7.40
CA GLN A 19 0.96 3.02 -8.22
C GLN A 19 1.11 4.32 -7.42
N ALA A 20 0.14 4.63 -6.56
CA ALA A 20 0.20 5.79 -5.67
C ALA A 20 1.37 5.67 -4.69
N PHE A 21 1.59 4.48 -4.11
CA PHE A 21 2.69 4.23 -3.20
C PHE A 21 4.06 4.30 -3.89
N ASN A 22 4.19 3.76 -5.09
CA ASN A 22 5.42 3.86 -5.88
C ASN A 22 5.80 5.33 -6.12
N ASN A 23 4.83 6.15 -6.54
CA ASN A 23 5.04 7.60 -6.69
C ASN A 23 5.42 8.29 -5.37
N PHE A 24 4.79 7.90 -4.27
CA PHE A 24 5.12 8.40 -2.94
C PHE A 24 6.56 8.05 -2.55
N TYR A 25 6.97 6.80 -2.72
CA TYR A 25 8.30 6.32 -2.40
C TYR A 25 9.39 7.01 -3.24
N HIS A 26 9.12 7.28 -4.52
CA HIS A 26 10.05 8.03 -5.37
C HIS A 26 10.19 9.51 -4.96
N LYS A 27 9.13 10.13 -4.44
CA LYS A 27 9.14 11.54 -4.02
C LYS A 27 9.69 11.76 -2.62
N HIS A 28 9.56 10.77 -1.73
CA HIS A 28 9.91 10.89 -0.33
C HIS A 28 11.01 9.89 0.03
N HIS A 29 12.21 10.40 0.30
CA HIS A 29 13.29 9.58 0.83
C HIS A 29 13.06 9.31 2.33
N ILE A 30 12.36 8.23 2.63
CA ILE A 30 11.89 7.89 3.99
C ILE A 30 13.06 7.71 4.96
N LEU A 31 14.06 6.91 4.60
CA LEU A 31 15.14 6.53 5.51
C LEU A 31 16.16 7.64 5.75
N SER A 32 16.37 8.52 4.76
CA SER A 32 17.31 9.64 4.87
C SER A 32 16.65 10.95 5.33
N GLU A 33 15.39 10.91 5.75
CA GLU A 33 14.70 12.08 6.30
C GLU A 33 15.33 12.48 7.65
N ALA A 34 15.77 13.74 7.75
CA ALA A 34 16.50 14.25 8.91
C ALA A 34 15.58 14.59 10.07
N ASP A 35 14.34 15.00 9.78
CA ASP A 35 13.31 15.23 10.79
C ASP A 35 12.74 13.90 11.29
N GLY A 36 12.98 13.60 12.56
CA GLY A 36 12.52 12.37 13.20
C GLY A 36 11.00 12.21 13.24
N GLN A 37 10.24 13.30 13.36
CA GLN A 37 8.77 13.24 13.35
C GLN A 37 8.25 12.94 11.96
N LYS A 38 8.80 13.62 10.95
CA LYS A 38 8.44 13.40 9.55
C LYS A 38 8.81 11.98 9.11
N ARG A 39 9.99 11.50 9.50
CA ARG A 39 10.40 10.10 9.25
C ARG A 39 9.44 9.10 9.87
N ALA A 40 9.04 9.30 11.13
CA ALA A 40 8.09 8.43 11.81
C ALA A 40 6.73 8.41 11.10
N PHE A 41 6.26 9.58 10.63
CA PHE A 41 5.04 9.67 9.84
C PHE A 41 5.13 8.90 8.52
N LEU A 42 6.22 9.08 7.77
CA LEU A 42 6.43 8.39 6.49
C LEU A 42 6.50 6.87 6.66
N LEU A 43 7.20 6.39 7.71
CA LEU A 43 7.25 4.97 8.04
C LEU A 43 5.87 4.42 8.40
N ARG A 44 5.10 5.15 9.22
CA ARG A 44 3.76 4.72 9.61
C ARG A 44 2.81 4.66 8.43
N LEU A 45 2.96 5.58 7.48
CA LEU A 45 2.18 5.56 6.23
C LEU A 45 2.55 4.33 5.38
N THR A 46 3.83 3.98 5.28
CA THR A 46 4.27 2.76 4.59
C THR A 46 3.67 1.51 5.21
N GLU A 47 3.71 1.37 6.54
CA GLU A 47 3.09 0.23 7.26
C GLU A 47 1.58 0.12 6.98
N LEU A 48 0.88 1.27 6.93
CA LEU A 48 -0.55 1.30 6.63
C LEU A 48 -0.83 0.81 5.20
N VAL A 49 -0.03 1.27 4.24
CA VAL A 49 -0.18 0.87 2.83
C VAL A 49 0.11 -0.62 2.66
N GLU A 50 1.14 -1.14 3.32
CA GLU A 50 1.45 -2.57 3.33
C GLU A 50 0.28 -3.39 3.85
N ALA A 51 -0.25 -3.04 5.03
CA ALA A 51 -1.39 -3.75 5.62
C ALA A 51 -2.62 -3.74 4.69
N GLN A 52 -2.89 -2.61 4.05
CA GLN A 52 -3.99 -2.47 3.09
C GLN A 52 -3.76 -3.31 1.82
N MET A 53 -2.53 -3.38 1.33
CA MET A 53 -2.16 -4.21 0.17
C MET A 53 -2.32 -5.68 0.47
N VAL A 54 -1.84 -6.15 1.64
CA VAL A 54 -1.99 -7.53 2.09
C VAL A 54 -3.47 -7.90 2.21
N GLN A 55 -4.29 -7.02 2.76
CA GLN A 55 -5.74 -7.23 2.82
C GLN A 55 -6.38 -7.30 1.43
N ALA A 56 -6.02 -6.39 0.52
CA ALA A 56 -6.55 -6.40 -0.84
C ALA A 56 -6.18 -7.67 -1.61
N LEU A 57 -4.93 -8.14 -1.49
CA LEU A 57 -4.47 -9.40 -2.08
C LEU A 57 -5.18 -10.61 -1.45
N GLY A 58 -5.35 -10.62 -0.12
CA GLY A 58 -6.08 -11.68 0.58
C GLY A 58 -7.55 -11.77 0.14
N LEU A 59 -8.21 -10.63 -0.09
CA LEU A 59 -9.57 -10.59 -0.64
C LEU A 59 -9.66 -11.10 -2.09
N LEU A 60 -8.55 -11.04 -2.84
CA LEU A 60 -8.42 -11.60 -4.19
C LEU A 60 -7.98 -13.09 -4.17
N GLY A 61 -7.71 -13.67 -3.01
CA GLY A 61 -7.18 -15.02 -2.87
C GLY A 61 -5.71 -15.15 -3.26
N ILE A 62 -4.96 -14.05 -3.28
CA ILE A 62 -3.53 -14.00 -3.61
C ILE A 62 -2.72 -13.89 -2.32
N ALA A 63 -1.71 -14.75 -2.16
CA ALA A 63 -0.78 -14.64 -1.05
C ALA A 63 0.18 -13.47 -1.26
N ALA A 64 0.33 -12.63 -0.25
CA ALA A 64 1.37 -11.61 -0.25
C ALA A 64 2.76 -12.25 -0.06
N PRO A 65 3.82 -11.70 -0.69
CA PRO A 65 5.18 -12.18 -0.52
C PRO A 65 5.69 -11.97 0.93
N GLU A 66 6.65 -12.79 1.36
CA GLU A 66 7.25 -12.68 2.71
C GLU A 66 8.02 -11.38 2.94
N LYS A 67 8.43 -10.72 1.85
CA LYS A 67 9.03 -9.39 1.86
C LYS A 67 8.34 -8.54 0.81
N MET A 68 7.66 -7.50 1.28
CA MET A 68 7.06 -6.46 0.47
C MET A 68 8.09 -5.38 0.09
#